data_AF-A0A1Q6DJR5-F1
#
_entry.id   AF-A0A1Q6DJR5-F1
#
_cell.length_a   1.000
_cell.length_b   1.000
_cell.length_c   1.000
_cell.angle_alpha   90.00
_cell.angle_beta   90.00
_cell.angle_gamma   90.00
#
_symmetry.space_group_name_H-M   'P 1'
#
loop_
_entity.id
_entity.type
_entity.pdbx_description
1 polymer ?
#
loop_
_entity_poly.entity_id
_entity_poly.type
_entity_poly.pdbx_seq_one_letter_code
_entity_poly.pdbx_strand_id
1 'polypeptide(L)'
;MIYNNLIYLIVVIFVLSTNGVPEVPQFGPLSFLLLFCLKALGFVLVVRILLQGKRITQAADYFAAEQKLSIMAIIWLAVDVYFLDCQYYFALIPGSARLPILVSICGIMLFFFYLSILWLGARRQYGRIFGRNYAAGAFVTINLKNNIPIILPWLLLSLLADLLLLLPFPGIKRFFHSSWGEPLFFLVFFILLAVVLPGIITRLWGCRPMEPGPVRNHVEAFCRRLRLQYADILIWPLFEGQVLTAGVMGMTKRFRYLLFTPALLDSMTVDEVDGVMAHEIGHVKRYHLQLYMVLLLGFSLIAQLGTYVFMYLLLQSSYFYQLTAFLGKKTDVVLIFFSSFGLLVLLILYFRYVFGFFMRNFERQADLYAMESLGASRGIINALEKVAWLSGNIRDLPSWHHFGIGERVDFLQRCEKEPRHIYRHHRKVYGALLAYLAVLVLTGFTLWKMPSDLLERAPLDHLAKLYQEKTVEEPQNPLWFHLLGDLQQGRHHYREAVAAYEKALALAPEHPEVLNNFAWVLLTATDAGVRDPAKALMLARIAAAQRPAGYILDTLATAYWQNGFPEMAQQMEQEAIRVDPEHRNYYEKQLQRFSGGTEETR
;
A
#
# COMPACT_ATOMS: atom_id res chain seq x y z
N MET A 1 19.41 -0.93 3.79
CA MET A 1 18.54 -1.87 4.52
C MET A 1 17.23 -1.23 4.98
N ILE A 2 17.22 -0.28 5.93
CA ILE A 2 15.97 0.31 6.47
C ILE A 2 15.08 0.96 5.39
N TYR A 3 15.68 1.69 4.43
CA TYR A 3 14.92 2.43 3.42
C TYR A 3 14.21 1.56 2.37
N ASN A 4 14.73 0.36 2.07
CA ASN A 4 14.01 -0.58 1.19
C ASN A 4 12.81 -1.18 1.93
N ASN A 5 12.95 -1.41 3.24
CA ASN A 5 11.87 -1.92 4.08
C ASN A 5 10.70 -0.92 4.17
N LEU A 6 10.96 0.38 4.05
CA LEU A 6 9.90 1.38 3.91
C LEU A 6 9.00 1.09 2.70
N ILE A 7 9.58 0.87 1.51
CA ILE A 7 8.81 0.55 0.30
C ILE A 7 8.06 -0.77 0.48
N TYR A 8 8.72 -1.81 1.00
CA TYR A 8 8.08 -3.10 1.23
C TYR A 8 6.87 -3.00 2.16
N LEU A 9 7.02 -2.28 3.28
CA LEU A 9 5.96 -2.10 4.25
C LEU A 9 4.82 -1.22 3.72
N ILE A 10 5.12 -0.21 2.90
CA ILE A 10 4.10 0.56 2.20
C ILE A 10 3.29 -0.37 1.26
N VAL A 11 3.95 -1.24 0.49
CA VAL A 11 3.26 -2.21 -0.38
C VAL A 11 2.45 -3.22 0.43
N VAL A 12 2.95 -3.66 1.58
CA VAL A 12 2.21 -4.56 2.49
C VAL A 12 0.96 -3.88 3.05
N ILE A 13 1.08 -2.64 3.55
CA ILE A 13 -0.06 -1.85 4.01
C ILE A 13 -1.07 -1.68 2.88
N PHE A 14 -0.58 -1.39 1.67
CA PHE A 14 -1.42 -1.29 0.48
C PHE A 14 -2.21 -2.59 0.24
N VAL A 15 -1.53 -3.74 0.15
CA VAL A 15 -2.16 -5.07 -0.05
C VAL A 15 -3.21 -5.38 1.02
N LEU A 16 -2.93 -5.04 2.28
CA LEU A 16 -3.86 -5.26 3.39
C LEU A 16 -5.05 -4.30 3.38
N SER A 17 -4.90 -3.11 2.78
CA SER A 17 -5.94 -2.08 2.72
C SER A 17 -6.87 -2.19 1.50
N THR A 18 -6.43 -2.86 0.44
CA THR A 18 -7.18 -2.94 -0.83
C THR A 18 -8.20 -4.07 -0.90
N ASN A 19 -8.07 -5.09 -0.07
CA ASN A 19 -9.06 -6.17 0.02
C ASN A 19 -9.93 -5.99 1.27
N GLY A 20 -11.25 -6.02 1.09
CA GLY A 20 -12.21 -6.03 2.19
C GLY A 20 -12.24 -7.41 2.85
N VAL A 21 -12.76 -7.48 4.08
CA VAL A 21 -13.05 -8.77 4.72
C VAL A 21 -14.23 -9.40 3.96
N PRO A 22 -14.07 -10.59 3.35
CA PRO A 22 -15.17 -11.24 2.64
C PRO A 22 -16.23 -11.72 3.64
N GLU A 23 -17.48 -11.84 3.21
CA GLU A 23 -18.57 -12.36 4.07
C GLU A 23 -18.45 -13.88 4.28
N VAL A 24 -17.93 -14.60 3.28
CA VAL A 24 -17.73 -16.05 3.29
C VAL A 24 -16.31 -16.34 2.78
N PRO A 25 -15.53 -17.20 3.44
CA PRO A 25 -14.19 -17.54 2.99
C PRO A 25 -14.25 -18.53 1.83
N GLN A 26 -13.29 -18.42 0.90
CA GLN A 26 -13.15 -19.37 -0.21
C GLN A 26 -12.88 -20.81 0.27
N PHE A 27 -12.11 -20.98 1.34
CA PHE A 27 -11.78 -22.27 1.92
C PHE A 27 -12.32 -22.37 3.34
N GLY A 28 -12.83 -23.55 3.73
CA GLY A 28 -13.20 -23.83 5.12
C GLY A 28 -11.98 -23.88 6.06
N PRO A 29 -12.16 -23.81 7.40
CA PRO A 29 -11.07 -23.59 8.36
C PRO A 29 -9.94 -24.61 8.31
N LEU A 30 -10.26 -25.90 8.14
CA LEU A 30 -9.28 -26.98 8.07
C LEU A 30 -8.46 -26.92 6.78
N SER A 31 -9.13 -26.72 5.64
CA SER A 31 -8.48 -26.58 4.33
C SER A 31 -7.60 -25.34 4.28
N PHE A 32 -8.09 -24.21 4.82
CA PHE A 32 -7.31 -23.00 5.00
C PHE A 32 -6.03 -23.26 5.80
N LEU A 33 -6.14 -23.87 6.98
CA LEU A 33 -4.99 -24.15 7.84
C LEU A 33 -3.96 -25.05 7.15
N LEU A 34 -4.42 -26.09 6.46
CA LEU A 34 -3.57 -27.00 5.70
C LEU A 34 -2.80 -26.25 4.60
N LEU A 35 -3.52 -25.50 3.76
CA LEU A 35 -2.94 -24.74 2.64
C LEU A 35 -1.97 -23.67 3.14
N PHE A 36 -2.34 -22.95 4.20
CA PHE A 36 -1.49 -21.96 4.85
C PHE A 36 -0.17 -22.57 5.35
N CYS A 37 -0.25 -23.70 6.07
CA CYS A 37 0.93 -24.42 6.58
C CYS A 37 1.83 -24.94 5.46
N LEU A 38 1.25 -25.57 4.43
CA LEU A 38 2.00 -26.05 3.26
C LEU A 38 2.71 -24.90 2.54
N LYS A 39 2.02 -23.77 2.34
CA LYS A 39 2.59 -22.58 1.72
C LYS A 39 3.70 -21.97 2.58
N ALA A 40 3.52 -21.92 3.89
CA ALA A 40 4.55 -21.43 4.83
C ALA A 40 5.80 -22.31 4.80
N LEU A 41 5.63 -23.65 4.77
CA LEU A 41 6.73 -24.59 4.59
C LEU A 41 7.42 -24.39 3.23
N GLY A 42 6.65 -24.16 2.16
CA GLY A 42 7.17 -23.79 0.85
C GLY A 42 8.08 -22.56 0.90
N PHE A 43 7.68 -21.52 1.65
CA PHE A 43 8.52 -20.33 1.85
C PHE A 43 9.84 -20.66 2.55
N VAL A 44 9.80 -21.51 3.59
CA VAL A 44 11.01 -21.96 4.29
C VAL A 44 11.97 -22.68 3.32
N LEU A 45 11.43 -23.53 2.43
CA LEU A 45 12.22 -24.23 1.42
C LEU A 45 12.86 -23.26 0.42
N VAL A 46 12.10 -22.29 -0.09
CA VAL A 46 12.60 -21.23 -0.98
C VAL A 46 13.74 -20.46 -0.30
N VAL A 47 13.54 -20.02 0.94
CA VAL A 47 14.56 -19.29 1.71
C VAL A 47 15.82 -20.14 1.85
N ARG A 48 15.69 -21.44 2.15
CA ARG A 48 16.85 -22.34 2.22
C ARG A 48 17.55 -22.46 0.86
N ILE A 49 16.83 -22.71 -0.23
CA ILE A 49 17.40 -22.90 -1.57
C ILE A 49 18.17 -21.64 -2.02
N LEU A 50 17.56 -20.46 -1.88
CA LEU A 50 18.16 -19.21 -2.35
C LEU A 50 19.38 -18.79 -1.50
N LEU A 51 19.43 -19.18 -0.22
CA LEU A 51 20.55 -18.86 0.68
C LEU A 51 21.62 -19.97 0.78
N GLN A 52 21.36 -21.19 0.28
CA GLN A 52 22.27 -22.35 0.35
C GLN A 52 23.25 -22.48 -0.85
N GLY A 53 23.34 -21.49 -1.73
CA GLY A 53 24.36 -21.51 -2.80
C GLY A 53 25.73 -21.02 -2.35
N LYS A 54 26.82 -21.50 -2.99
CA LYS A 54 28.17 -20.88 -2.97
C LYS A 54 28.21 -19.45 -3.57
N ARG A 55 27.05 -18.84 -3.85
CA ARG A 55 26.90 -17.56 -4.58
C ARG A 55 26.96 -16.33 -3.69
N ILE A 56 26.80 -16.46 -2.37
CA ILE A 56 26.83 -15.30 -1.46
C ILE A 56 28.22 -15.25 -0.80
N THR A 57 29.12 -14.46 -1.37
CA THR A 57 30.48 -14.28 -0.85
C THR A 57 30.73 -12.84 -0.39
N GLN A 58 29.98 -11.88 -0.94
CA GLN A 58 30.13 -10.46 -0.63
C GLN A 58 28.84 -9.85 -0.06
N ALA A 59 28.96 -8.66 0.55
CA ALA A 59 27.83 -7.92 1.11
C ALA A 59 26.75 -7.59 0.05
N ALA A 60 27.16 -7.29 -1.19
CA ALA A 60 26.24 -7.03 -2.29
C ALA A 60 25.32 -8.23 -2.59
N ASP A 61 25.89 -9.45 -2.64
CA ASP A 61 25.12 -10.67 -2.87
C ASP A 61 24.10 -10.93 -1.76
N TYR A 62 24.50 -10.65 -0.52
CA TYR A 62 23.63 -10.79 0.65
C TYR A 62 22.43 -9.86 0.55
N PHE A 63 22.66 -8.56 0.30
CA PHE A 63 21.57 -7.59 0.20
C PHE A 63 20.66 -7.85 -1.01
N ALA A 64 21.22 -8.33 -2.12
CA ALA A 64 20.43 -8.73 -3.29
C ALA A 64 19.54 -9.94 -2.99
N ALA A 65 20.05 -10.94 -2.25
CA ALA A 65 19.28 -12.10 -1.83
C ALA A 65 18.19 -11.71 -0.81
N GLU A 66 18.53 -10.88 0.18
CA GLU A 66 17.59 -10.32 1.15
C GLU A 66 16.45 -9.59 0.43
N GLN A 67 16.77 -8.67 -0.48
CA GLN A 67 15.79 -7.93 -1.28
C GLN A 67 14.84 -8.85 -2.05
N LYS A 68 15.37 -9.86 -2.75
CA LYS A 68 14.54 -10.81 -3.51
C LYS A 68 13.60 -11.57 -2.58
N LEU A 69 14.10 -12.07 -1.44
CA LEU A 69 13.30 -12.81 -0.47
C LEU A 69 12.26 -11.93 0.23
N SER A 70 12.56 -10.65 0.50
CA SER A 70 11.58 -9.69 1.03
C SER A 70 10.46 -9.42 0.03
N ILE A 71 10.77 -9.28 -1.27
CA ILE A 71 9.75 -9.15 -2.32
C ILE A 71 8.89 -10.42 -2.40
N MET A 72 9.52 -11.60 -2.32
CA MET A 72 8.78 -12.87 -2.27
C MET A 72 7.88 -12.97 -1.03
N ALA A 73 8.30 -12.44 0.13
CA ALA A 73 7.45 -12.40 1.31
C ALA A 73 6.18 -11.56 1.09
N ILE A 74 6.26 -10.46 0.33
CA ILE A 74 5.09 -9.65 -0.05
C ILE A 74 4.17 -10.47 -0.97
N ILE A 75 4.72 -11.18 -1.96
CA ILE A 75 3.93 -12.04 -2.85
C ILE A 75 3.24 -13.15 -2.06
N TRP A 76 3.94 -13.77 -1.11
CA TRP A 76 3.37 -14.79 -0.22
C TRP A 76 2.23 -14.24 0.63
N LEU A 77 2.40 -13.04 1.18
CA LEU A 77 1.33 -12.36 1.91
C LEU A 77 0.14 -12.04 0.99
N ALA A 78 0.39 -11.58 -0.24
CA ALA A 78 -0.68 -11.29 -1.19
C ALA A 78 -1.50 -12.55 -1.51
N VAL A 79 -0.86 -13.72 -1.64
CA VAL A 79 -1.57 -15.00 -1.77
C VAL A 79 -2.42 -15.29 -0.52
N ASP A 80 -1.89 -15.05 0.68
CA ASP A 80 -2.68 -15.24 1.91
C ASP A 80 -3.92 -14.35 1.94
N VAL A 81 -3.81 -13.11 1.48
CA VAL A 81 -4.88 -12.10 1.51
C VAL A 81 -5.92 -12.31 0.42
N TYR A 82 -5.50 -12.57 -0.83
CA TYR A 82 -6.40 -12.60 -1.99
C TYR A 82 -6.87 -13.99 -2.38
N PHE A 83 -6.15 -15.06 -2.00
CA PHE A 83 -6.50 -16.43 -2.37
C PHE A 83 -6.92 -17.26 -1.16
N LEU A 84 -6.31 -17.07 0.01
CA LEU A 84 -6.69 -17.82 1.21
C LEU A 84 -7.69 -17.07 2.11
N ASP A 85 -8.09 -15.84 1.75
CA ASP A 85 -8.98 -14.99 2.53
C ASP A 85 -8.59 -14.89 4.02
N CYS A 86 -7.29 -14.77 4.32
CA CYS A 86 -6.82 -14.79 5.71
C CYS A 86 -7.45 -13.69 6.58
N GLN A 87 -7.86 -12.57 5.97
CA GLN A 87 -8.55 -11.48 6.63
C GLN A 87 -9.91 -11.88 7.21
N TYR A 88 -10.62 -12.83 6.60
CA TYR A 88 -11.85 -13.42 7.16
C TYR A 88 -11.57 -14.03 8.53
N TYR A 89 -10.53 -14.86 8.61
CA TYR A 89 -10.15 -15.55 9.84
C TYR A 89 -9.64 -14.60 10.91
N PHE A 90 -8.94 -13.52 10.53
CA PHE A 90 -8.55 -12.47 11.46
C PHE A 90 -9.74 -11.66 11.98
N ALA A 91 -10.79 -11.50 11.16
CA ALA A 91 -12.02 -10.85 11.59
C ALA A 91 -12.81 -11.68 12.61
N LEU A 92 -12.52 -12.96 12.81
CA LEU A 92 -13.11 -13.78 13.88
C LEU A 92 -12.54 -13.45 15.27
N ILE A 93 -11.44 -12.69 15.36
CA ILE A 93 -10.83 -12.31 16.64
C ILE A 93 -11.78 -11.39 17.43
N PRO A 94 -12.04 -11.67 18.73
CA PRO A 94 -12.93 -10.85 19.53
C PRO A 94 -12.56 -9.36 19.50
N GLY A 95 -13.52 -8.50 19.17
CA GLY A 95 -13.34 -7.03 19.12
C GLY A 95 -12.98 -6.47 17.74
N SER A 96 -12.61 -7.31 16.76
CA SER A 96 -12.32 -6.91 15.37
C SER A 96 -13.46 -6.11 14.71
N ALA A 97 -14.71 -6.49 14.99
CA ALA A 97 -15.90 -5.82 14.45
C ALA A 97 -16.05 -4.36 14.91
N ARG A 98 -15.46 -4.03 16.07
CA ARG A 98 -15.44 -2.64 16.60
C ARG A 98 -14.14 -1.93 16.26
N LEU A 99 -13.04 -2.67 16.15
CA LEU A 99 -11.70 -2.16 15.90
C LEU A 99 -11.08 -2.89 14.68
N PRO A 100 -11.42 -2.47 13.45
CA PRO A 100 -10.85 -3.02 12.22
C PRO A 100 -9.31 -3.07 12.20
N ILE A 101 -8.63 -2.17 12.95
CA ILE A 101 -7.18 -2.19 13.12
C ILE A 101 -6.64 -3.53 13.64
N LEU A 102 -7.43 -4.33 14.38
CA LEU A 102 -6.99 -5.64 14.86
C LEU A 102 -6.73 -6.61 13.70
N VAL A 103 -7.59 -6.62 12.68
CA VAL A 103 -7.40 -7.42 11.45
C VAL A 103 -6.12 -6.98 10.72
N SER A 104 -5.95 -5.67 10.63
CA SER A 104 -4.76 -5.02 10.05
C SER A 104 -3.46 -5.40 10.78
N ILE A 105 -3.46 -5.40 12.11
CA ILE A 105 -2.32 -5.83 12.93
C ILE A 105 -1.99 -7.30 12.66
N CYS A 106 -2.99 -8.19 12.57
CA CYS A 106 -2.76 -9.59 12.24
C CYS A 106 -2.12 -9.76 10.86
N GLY A 107 -2.57 -9.01 9.85
CA GLY A 107 -1.95 -8.99 8.52
C GLY A 107 -0.49 -8.55 8.54
N ILE A 108 -0.16 -7.50 9.29
CA ILE A 108 1.23 -7.03 9.46
C ILE A 108 2.07 -8.07 10.21
N MET A 109 1.53 -8.68 11.26
CA MET A 109 2.22 -9.74 12.01
C MET A 109 2.51 -10.96 11.12
N LEU A 110 1.61 -11.28 10.19
CA LEU A 110 1.83 -12.32 9.20
C LEU A 110 2.98 -11.97 8.24
N PHE A 111 3.09 -10.70 7.81
CA PHE A 111 4.25 -10.27 7.03
C PHE A 111 5.57 -10.40 7.81
N PHE A 112 5.59 -9.98 9.07
CA PHE A 112 6.76 -10.14 9.94
C PHE A 112 7.09 -11.60 10.25
N PHE A 113 6.10 -12.49 10.23
CA PHE A 113 6.33 -13.93 10.31
C PHE A 113 7.19 -14.42 9.11
N TYR A 114 6.87 -14.02 7.87
CA TYR A 114 7.70 -14.36 6.72
C TYR A 114 9.10 -13.73 6.78
N LEU A 115 9.21 -12.45 7.18
CA LEU A 115 10.51 -11.82 7.36
C LEU A 115 11.34 -12.51 8.46
N SER A 116 10.71 -13.00 9.51
CA SER A 116 11.40 -13.76 10.56
C SER A 116 11.98 -15.07 10.03
N ILE A 117 11.25 -15.79 9.17
CA ILE A 117 11.77 -16.99 8.49
C ILE A 117 12.99 -16.64 7.64
N LEU A 118 12.90 -15.56 6.86
CA LEU A 118 14.01 -15.04 6.05
C LEU A 118 15.23 -14.74 6.92
N TRP A 119 15.08 -13.95 7.99
CA TRP A 119 16.20 -13.55 8.85
C TRP A 119 16.83 -14.76 9.54
N LEU A 120 16.04 -15.73 9.98
CA LEU A 120 16.56 -16.97 10.56
C LEU A 120 17.41 -17.77 9.54
N GLY A 121 16.98 -17.83 8.28
CA GLY A 121 17.75 -18.44 7.20
C GLY A 121 19.03 -17.67 6.85
N ALA A 122 18.96 -16.35 6.83
CA ALA A 122 20.04 -15.46 6.42
C ALA A 122 21.14 -15.27 7.49
N ARG A 123 20.82 -15.54 8.77
CA ARG A 123 21.70 -15.33 9.93
C ARG A 123 23.12 -15.89 9.76
N ARG A 124 23.26 -17.12 9.27
CA ARG A 124 24.58 -17.77 9.12
C ARG A 124 25.44 -17.08 8.07
N GLN A 125 24.86 -16.64 6.96
CA GLN A 125 25.60 -15.95 5.90
C GLN A 125 25.94 -14.52 6.33
N TYR A 126 25.01 -13.84 7.01
CA TYR A 126 25.28 -12.54 7.63
C TYR A 126 26.53 -12.60 8.52
N GLY A 127 26.62 -13.61 9.38
CA GLY A 127 27.78 -13.72 10.28
C GLY A 127 29.10 -14.03 9.59
N ARG A 128 29.09 -14.74 8.45
CA ARG A 128 30.29 -14.97 7.65
C ARG A 128 30.78 -13.72 6.94
N ILE A 129 29.87 -12.93 6.38
CA ILE A 129 30.20 -11.77 5.53
C ILE A 129 30.60 -10.56 6.37
N PHE A 130 29.84 -10.30 7.43
CA PHE A 130 30.06 -9.14 8.29
C PHE A 130 30.91 -9.48 9.51
N GLY A 131 31.37 -10.73 9.65
CA GLY A 131 32.20 -11.20 10.76
C GLY A 131 31.49 -11.21 12.12
N ARG A 132 30.16 -11.33 12.15
CA ARG A 132 29.32 -11.11 13.36
C ARG A 132 28.31 -12.23 13.61
N ASN A 133 28.48 -12.97 14.71
CA ASN A 133 27.60 -14.09 15.05
C ASN A 133 26.55 -13.72 16.10
N TYR A 134 25.27 -13.81 15.73
CA TYR A 134 24.14 -13.56 16.63
C TYR A 134 23.39 -14.86 16.95
N ALA A 135 22.78 -14.94 18.14
CA ALA A 135 21.79 -15.97 18.45
C ALA A 135 20.52 -15.80 17.57
N ALA A 136 19.79 -16.89 17.33
CA ALA A 136 18.62 -16.89 16.43
C ALA A 136 17.53 -15.88 16.86
N GLY A 137 17.09 -15.94 18.11
CA GLY A 137 16.07 -15.04 18.65
C GLY A 137 16.55 -13.58 18.74
N ALA A 138 17.83 -13.36 19.07
CA ALA A 138 18.41 -12.02 19.12
C ALA A 138 18.42 -11.36 17.74
N PHE A 139 18.83 -12.09 16.70
CA PHE A 139 18.87 -11.57 15.33
C PHE A 139 17.47 -11.18 14.82
N VAL A 140 16.45 -11.99 15.09
CA VAL A 140 15.05 -11.67 14.74
C VAL A 140 14.57 -10.45 15.53
N THR A 141 14.80 -10.42 16.85
CA THR A 141 14.37 -9.31 17.70
C THR A 141 14.98 -7.97 17.29
N ILE A 142 16.28 -7.95 16.94
CA ILE A 142 16.97 -6.75 16.46
C ILE A 142 16.33 -6.26 15.15
N ASN A 143 16.10 -7.17 14.20
CA ASN A 143 15.46 -6.81 12.93
C ASN A 143 14.02 -6.34 13.12
N LEU A 144 13.23 -6.97 14.00
CA LEU A 144 11.88 -6.49 14.34
C LEU A 144 11.91 -5.08 14.93
N LYS A 145 12.74 -4.83 15.95
CA LYS A 145 12.89 -3.51 16.58
C LYS A 145 13.30 -2.42 15.58
N ASN A 146 14.13 -2.76 14.59
CA ASN A 146 14.55 -1.82 13.56
C ASN A 146 13.42 -1.47 12.57
N ASN A 147 12.47 -2.38 12.35
CA ASN A 147 11.38 -2.20 11.37
C ASN A 147 10.08 -1.67 11.98
N ILE A 148 9.79 -1.94 13.26
CA ILE A 148 8.57 -1.48 13.95
C ILE A 148 8.33 0.04 13.81
N PRO A 149 9.34 0.92 13.97
CA PRO A 149 9.14 2.36 13.80
C PRO A 149 8.61 2.79 12.43
N ILE A 150 8.85 1.99 11.39
CA ILE A 150 8.43 2.29 10.02
C ILE A 150 6.90 2.19 9.89
N ILE A 151 6.27 1.21 10.55
CA ILE A 151 4.81 1.01 10.50
C ILE A 151 4.05 1.80 11.58
N LEU A 152 4.75 2.27 12.60
CA LEU A 152 4.15 2.92 13.75
C LEU A 152 3.26 4.12 13.39
N PRO A 153 3.63 5.00 12.43
CA PRO A 153 2.75 6.08 11.97
C PRO A 153 1.37 5.60 11.52
N TRP A 154 1.35 4.55 10.70
CA TRP A 154 0.11 4.00 10.16
C TRP A 154 -0.70 3.30 11.25
N LEU A 155 -0.07 2.51 12.12
CA LEU A 155 -0.75 1.85 13.24
C LEU A 155 -1.42 2.87 14.18
N LEU A 156 -0.70 3.94 14.54
CA LEU A 156 -1.24 4.99 15.41
C LEU A 156 -2.37 5.75 14.73
N LEU A 157 -2.25 6.01 13.42
CA LEU A 157 -3.29 6.70 12.65
C LEU A 157 -4.57 5.87 12.60
N SER A 158 -4.47 4.61 12.19
CA SER A 158 -5.61 3.70 12.07
C SER A 158 -6.28 3.43 13.42
N LEU A 159 -5.48 3.22 14.48
CA LEU A 159 -6.03 3.07 15.84
C LEU A 159 -6.77 4.33 16.29
N LEU A 160 -6.20 5.52 16.04
CA LEU A 160 -6.85 6.77 16.41
C LEU A 160 -8.15 6.98 15.62
N ALA A 161 -8.16 6.68 14.32
CA ALA A 161 -9.36 6.76 13.50
C ALA A 161 -10.48 5.83 14.02
N ASP A 162 -10.16 4.56 14.28
CA ASP A 162 -11.10 3.58 14.85
C ASP A 162 -11.66 4.05 16.20
N LEU A 163 -10.80 4.52 17.10
CA LEU A 163 -11.21 5.03 18.41
C LEU A 163 -12.13 6.25 18.29
N LEU A 164 -11.84 7.18 17.37
CA LEU A 164 -12.68 8.36 17.14
C LEU A 164 -14.05 7.99 16.58
N LEU A 165 -14.12 7.02 15.67
CA LEU A 165 -15.39 6.55 15.09
C LEU A 165 -16.25 5.76 16.06
N LEU A 166 -15.64 5.15 17.08
CA LEU A 166 -16.34 4.50 18.19
C LEU A 166 -16.98 5.49 19.18
N LEU A 167 -16.53 6.74 19.22
CA LEU A 167 -17.11 7.73 20.13
C LEU A 167 -18.57 8.02 19.74
N PRO A 168 -19.47 8.19 20.72
CA PRO A 168 -20.91 8.38 20.47
C PRO A 168 -21.25 9.80 19.96
N PHE A 169 -20.27 10.61 19.53
CA PHE A 169 -20.47 11.99 19.11
C PHE A 169 -20.80 12.08 17.61
N PRO A 170 -22.02 12.50 17.23
CA PRO A 170 -22.41 12.59 15.82
C PRO A 170 -21.60 13.62 15.03
N GLY A 171 -21.03 14.61 15.71
CA GLY A 171 -20.18 15.63 15.10
C GLY A 171 -18.89 15.05 14.51
N ILE A 172 -18.30 14.05 15.15
CA ILE A 172 -17.08 13.38 14.66
C ILE A 172 -17.39 12.62 13.37
N LYS A 173 -18.48 11.84 13.36
CA LYS A 173 -18.92 11.12 12.16
C LYS A 173 -19.23 12.07 11.01
N ARG A 174 -19.95 13.17 11.28
CA ARG A 174 -20.21 14.22 10.28
C ARG A 174 -18.94 14.85 9.73
N PHE A 175 -17.94 15.08 10.57
CA PHE A 175 -16.65 15.58 10.13
C PHE A 175 -15.95 14.60 9.20
N PHE A 176 -15.81 13.32 9.58
CA PHE A 176 -15.19 12.29 8.73
C PHE A 176 -15.94 12.05 7.41
N HIS A 177 -17.27 12.20 7.40
CA HIS A 177 -18.07 12.11 6.18
C HIS A 177 -18.00 13.35 5.27
N SER A 178 -17.28 14.41 5.66
CA SER A 178 -17.10 15.59 4.83
C SER A 178 -15.84 15.50 3.96
N SER A 179 -15.81 16.25 2.86
CA SER A 179 -14.80 16.06 1.79
C SER A 179 -13.39 16.43 2.25
N TRP A 180 -13.32 17.24 3.31
CA TRP A 180 -12.09 17.74 3.89
C TRP A 180 -11.79 17.12 5.26
N GLY A 181 -12.71 16.33 5.82
CA GLY A 181 -12.57 15.75 7.16
C GLY A 181 -11.36 14.84 7.30
N GLU A 182 -11.34 13.78 6.50
CA GLU A 182 -10.22 12.82 6.46
C GLU A 182 -8.89 13.48 6.05
N PRO A 183 -8.79 14.29 4.96
CA PRO A 183 -7.55 14.97 4.62
C PRO A 183 -7.02 15.88 5.72
N LEU A 184 -7.88 16.66 6.38
CA LEU A 184 -7.48 17.55 7.47
C LEU A 184 -7.04 16.76 8.70
N PHE A 185 -7.76 15.69 9.04
CA PHE A 185 -7.37 14.78 10.11
C PHE A 185 -5.98 14.20 9.87
N PHE A 186 -5.71 13.68 8.67
CA PHE A 186 -4.39 13.16 8.29
C PHE A 186 -3.32 14.23 8.38
N LEU A 187 -3.56 15.43 7.84
CA LEU A 187 -2.59 16.53 7.89
C LEU A 187 -2.22 16.89 9.34
N VAL A 188 -3.21 17.10 10.20
CA VAL A 188 -3.01 17.46 11.61
C VAL A 188 -2.30 16.32 12.35
N PHE A 189 -2.73 15.08 12.13
CA PHE A 189 -2.12 13.90 12.72
C PHE A 189 -0.64 13.79 12.36
N PHE A 190 -0.29 13.88 11.08
CA PHE A 190 1.11 13.75 10.65
C PHE A 190 2.00 14.89 11.15
N ILE A 191 1.48 16.12 11.26
CA ILE A 191 2.22 17.23 11.88
C ILE A 191 2.50 16.95 13.36
N LEU A 192 1.49 16.52 14.12
CA LEU A 192 1.67 16.18 15.54
C LEU A 192 2.64 15.00 15.70
N LEU A 193 2.45 13.96 14.89
CA LEU A 193 3.30 12.79 14.89
C LEU A 193 4.75 13.16 14.57
N ALA A 194 5.00 14.01 13.56
CA ALA A 194 6.34 14.45 13.19
C ALA A 194 7.10 15.15 14.34
N VAL A 195 6.38 15.79 15.26
CA VAL A 195 6.97 16.42 16.46
C VAL A 195 7.26 15.40 17.55
N VAL A 196 6.35 14.45 17.80
CA VAL A 196 6.41 13.53 18.95
C VAL A 196 7.19 12.24 18.63
N LEU A 197 7.09 11.74 17.40
CA LEU A 197 7.64 10.48 16.93
C LEU A 197 9.15 10.33 17.18
N PRO A 198 10.02 11.35 16.96
CA PRO A 198 11.44 11.24 17.29
C PRO A 198 11.70 10.77 18.72
N GLY A 199 10.96 11.29 19.70
CA GLY A 199 11.10 10.89 21.11
C GLY A 199 10.56 9.49 21.40
N ILE A 200 9.64 8.97 20.59
CA ILE A 200 9.16 7.58 20.69
C ILE A 200 10.20 6.64 20.07
N ILE A 201 10.70 6.97 18.88
CA ILE A 201 11.68 6.15 18.13
C ILE A 201 12.97 5.96 18.94
N THR A 202 13.52 7.01 19.53
CA THR A 202 14.75 6.91 20.33
C THR A 202 14.60 5.95 21.51
N ARG A 203 13.43 5.93 22.15
CA ARG A 203 13.12 4.97 23.22
C ARG A 203 12.94 3.55 22.71
N LEU A 204 12.23 3.36 21.59
CA LEU A 204 12.04 2.05 20.97
C LEU A 204 13.35 1.40 20.53
N TRP A 205 14.29 2.21 20.04
CA TRP A 205 15.64 1.77 19.69
C TRP A 205 16.57 1.60 20.89
N GLY A 206 16.12 1.93 22.10
CA GLY A 206 16.93 1.81 23.31
C GLY A 206 18.12 2.75 23.32
N CYS A 207 18.04 3.90 22.64
CA CYS A 207 19.06 4.93 22.69
C CYS A 207 19.25 5.41 24.13
N ARG A 208 20.51 5.62 24.52
CA ARG A 208 20.87 6.13 25.86
C ARG A 208 21.60 7.45 25.74
N PRO A 209 21.46 8.39 26.69
CA PRO A 209 22.29 9.59 26.72
C PRO A 209 23.77 9.25 26.66
N MET A 210 24.54 10.02 25.90
CA MET A 210 26.00 9.91 25.87
C MET A 210 26.56 10.36 27.23
N GLU A 211 27.42 9.55 27.84
CA GLU A 211 28.02 9.92 29.13
C GLU A 211 28.88 11.19 29.02
N PRO A 212 28.97 12.01 30.08
CA PRO A 212 29.88 13.15 30.10
C PRO A 212 31.33 12.70 29.86
N GLY A 213 32.02 13.36 28.94
CA GLY A 213 33.39 13.00 28.58
C GLY A 213 33.94 13.86 27.45
N PRO A 214 35.19 13.62 27.03
CA PRO A 214 35.86 14.40 25.99
C PRO A 214 35.08 14.44 24.68
N VAL A 215 34.54 13.29 24.25
CA VAL A 215 33.74 13.17 23.02
C VAL A 215 32.47 14.01 23.11
N ARG A 216 31.70 13.88 24.20
CA ARG A 216 30.49 14.69 24.40
C ARG A 216 30.81 16.17 24.40
N ASN A 217 31.82 16.60 25.17
CA ASN A 217 32.22 18.01 25.26
C ASN A 217 32.60 18.59 23.89
N HIS A 218 33.31 17.81 23.06
CA HIS A 218 33.66 18.18 21.70
C HIS A 218 32.42 18.36 20.82
N VAL A 219 31.51 17.37 20.83
CA VAL A 219 30.23 17.43 20.08
C VAL A 219 29.40 18.64 20.51
N GLU A 220 29.32 18.93 21.81
CA GLU A 220 28.59 20.08 22.33
C GLU A 220 29.21 21.41 21.88
N ALA A 221 30.54 21.54 21.95
CA ALA A 221 31.27 22.72 21.50
C ALA A 221 31.07 22.96 20.00
N PHE A 222 31.13 21.90 19.20
CA PHE A 222 30.87 21.95 17.76
C PHE A 222 29.45 22.42 17.45
N CYS A 223 28.44 21.88 18.15
CA CYS A 223 27.05 22.31 17.98
C CYS A 223 26.85 23.78 18.37
N ARG A 224 27.52 24.26 19.42
CA ARG A 224 27.50 25.69 19.81
C ARG A 224 28.11 26.55 18.71
N ARG A 225 29.25 26.14 18.13
CA ARG A 225 29.91 26.84 17.01
C ARG A 225 28.98 27.00 15.80
N LEU A 226 28.26 25.94 15.42
CA LEU A 226 27.30 25.97 14.30
C LEU A 226 25.89 26.43 14.68
N ARG A 227 25.70 26.93 15.91
CA ARG A 227 24.41 27.42 16.45
C ARG A 227 23.29 26.39 16.25
N LEU A 228 23.57 25.13 16.54
CA LEU A 228 22.57 24.06 16.54
C LEU A 228 22.01 23.90 17.96
N GLN A 229 20.69 24.01 18.08
CA GLN A 229 19.96 23.64 19.30
C GLN A 229 19.47 22.20 19.17
N TYR A 230 19.63 21.41 20.22
CA TYR A 230 19.22 20.02 20.31
C TYR A 230 18.68 19.72 21.71
N ALA A 231 17.97 18.61 21.85
CA ALA A 231 17.43 18.11 23.10
C ALA A 231 18.46 17.28 23.86
N ASP A 232 19.11 16.32 23.20
CA ASP A 232 20.20 15.53 23.78
C ASP A 232 21.08 14.87 22.71
N ILE A 233 22.26 14.40 23.12
CA ILE A 233 23.18 13.58 22.33
C ILE A 233 23.10 12.15 22.84
N LEU A 234 22.72 11.22 21.97
CA LEU A 234 22.42 9.84 22.33
C LEU A 234 23.36 8.85 21.65
N ILE A 235 23.71 7.79 22.38
CA ILE A 235 24.30 6.57 21.83
C ILE A 235 23.21 5.71 21.24
N TRP A 236 23.38 5.35 19.97
CA TRP A 236 22.47 4.50 19.21
C TRP A 236 23.00 3.06 19.17
N PRO A 237 22.37 2.10 19.88
CA PRO A 237 22.83 0.71 19.90
C PRO A 237 22.38 -0.06 18.65
N LEU A 238 22.44 0.56 17.46
CA LEU A 238 21.98 -0.03 16.21
C LEU A 238 22.83 -1.26 15.88
N PHE A 239 22.19 -2.44 15.78
CA PHE A 239 22.87 -3.74 15.71
C PHE A 239 23.98 -3.86 16.77
N GLU A 240 23.64 -3.56 18.03
CA GLU A 240 24.54 -3.54 19.19
C GLU A 240 25.64 -2.48 19.08
N GLY A 241 25.38 -1.40 18.33
CA GLY A 241 26.28 -0.27 18.17
C GLY A 241 27.37 -0.48 17.13
N GLN A 242 27.31 -1.57 16.37
CA GLN A 242 28.39 -2.00 15.50
C GLN A 242 28.29 -1.47 14.05
N VAL A 243 27.19 -0.82 13.67
CA VAL A 243 27.06 -0.16 12.35
C VAL A 243 27.69 1.21 12.42
N LEU A 244 28.44 1.63 11.39
CA LEU A 244 28.97 3.00 11.31
C LEU A 244 27.88 3.93 10.79
N THR A 245 27.23 4.67 11.70
CA THR A 245 26.21 5.65 11.32
C THR A 245 26.06 6.72 12.40
N ALA A 246 25.80 7.93 11.96
CA ALA A 246 25.25 8.99 12.79
C ALA A 246 23.93 9.42 12.16
N GLY A 247 23.13 10.16 12.92
CA GLY A 247 21.89 10.69 12.40
C GLY A 247 21.36 11.82 13.27
N VAL A 248 20.65 12.76 12.64
CA VAL A 248 19.82 13.72 13.35
C VAL A 248 18.34 13.37 13.22
N MET A 249 17.62 13.38 14.34
CA MET A 249 16.18 13.20 14.37
C MET A 249 15.49 14.41 14.95
N GLY A 250 14.29 14.71 14.44
CA GLY A 250 13.39 15.70 15.02
C GLY A 250 13.49 17.10 14.44
N MET A 251 12.30 17.65 14.15
CA MET A 251 12.16 18.93 13.46
C MET A 251 12.27 20.13 14.41
N THR A 252 11.82 19.97 15.65
CA THR A 252 11.81 21.02 16.66
C THR A 252 12.97 20.86 17.63
N LYS A 253 13.50 21.98 18.14
CA LYS A 253 14.64 21.98 19.08
C LYS A 253 14.44 21.09 20.32
N ARG A 254 13.19 20.98 20.81
CA ARG A 254 12.83 20.22 22.01
C ARG A 254 12.82 18.70 21.81
N PHE A 255 12.64 18.26 20.57
CA PHE A 255 12.62 16.84 20.19
C PHE A 255 13.72 16.50 19.18
N ARG A 256 14.78 17.32 19.13
CA ARG A 256 15.90 17.10 18.23
C ARG A 256 17.00 16.29 18.90
N TYR A 257 17.28 15.10 18.43
CA TYR A 257 18.28 14.20 19.00
C TYR A 257 19.42 13.96 18.01
N LEU A 258 20.66 14.07 18.49
CA LEU A 258 21.84 13.67 17.74
C LEU A 258 22.20 12.24 18.12
N LEU A 259 22.27 11.35 17.15
CA LEU A 259 22.48 9.92 17.34
C LEU A 259 23.86 9.53 16.82
N PHE A 260 24.64 8.83 17.64
CA PHE A 260 25.93 8.29 17.26
C PHE A 260 26.02 6.81 17.62
N THR A 261 26.49 5.97 16.70
CA THR A 261 26.84 4.59 17.06
C THR A 261 28.24 4.52 17.68
N PRO A 262 28.46 3.63 18.66
CA PRO A 262 29.79 3.37 19.22
C PRO A 262 30.84 3.09 18.14
N ALA A 263 30.54 2.21 17.17
CA ALA A 263 31.48 1.87 16.11
C ALA A 263 31.90 3.06 15.24
N LEU A 264 31.03 4.08 15.07
CA LEU A 264 31.42 5.30 14.35
C LEU A 264 32.42 6.11 15.17
N LEU A 265 32.15 6.30 16.47
CA LEU A 265 33.02 7.07 17.35
C LEU A 265 34.39 6.41 17.54
N ASP A 266 34.43 5.07 17.58
CA ASP A 266 35.67 4.31 17.79
C ASP A 266 36.55 4.21 16.53
N SER A 267 35.97 4.40 15.34
CA SER A 267 36.69 4.22 14.06
C SER A 267 37.09 5.53 13.37
N MET A 268 36.55 6.66 13.82
CA MET A 268 36.75 7.97 13.21
C MET A 268 37.69 8.86 14.01
N THR A 269 38.46 9.68 13.32
CA THR A 269 39.23 10.77 13.92
C THR A 269 38.33 11.95 14.25
N VAL A 270 38.81 12.90 15.05
CA VAL A 270 38.06 14.11 15.42
C VAL A 270 37.61 14.90 14.19
N ASP A 271 38.48 15.07 13.19
CA ASP A 271 38.16 15.77 11.94
C ASP A 271 37.10 15.05 11.09
N GLU A 272 37.10 13.72 11.13
CA GLU A 272 36.11 12.89 10.43
C GLU A 272 34.74 12.95 11.13
N VAL A 273 34.73 12.90 12.48
CA VAL A 273 33.51 13.10 13.28
C VAL A 273 32.95 14.50 13.04
N ASP A 274 33.79 15.53 12.98
CA ASP A 274 33.39 16.90 12.63
C ASP A 274 32.77 16.96 11.23
N GLY A 275 33.34 16.24 10.26
CA GLY A 275 32.79 16.06 8.92
C GLY A 275 31.37 15.49 8.94
N VAL A 276 31.18 14.37 9.63
CA VAL A 276 29.87 13.71 9.76
C VAL A 276 28.88 14.60 10.50
N MET A 277 29.30 15.25 11.59
CA MET A 277 28.44 16.17 12.33
C MET A 277 28.00 17.37 11.51
N ALA A 278 28.93 17.97 10.74
CA ALA A 278 28.61 19.07 9.86
C ALA A 278 27.59 18.65 8.80
N HIS A 279 27.73 17.44 8.24
CA HIS A 279 26.77 16.84 7.32
C HIS A 279 25.38 16.71 7.95
N GLU A 280 25.26 16.10 9.12
CA GLU A 280 23.98 15.95 9.85
C GLU A 280 23.35 17.31 10.18
N ILE A 281 24.16 18.28 10.60
CA ILE A 281 23.71 19.66 10.85
C ILE A 281 23.23 20.33 9.56
N GLY A 282 23.86 20.01 8.43
CA GLY A 282 23.45 20.44 7.09
C GLY A 282 22.00 20.05 6.79
N HIS A 283 21.60 18.82 7.12
CA HIS A 283 20.19 18.39 6.99
C HIS A 283 19.23 19.26 7.79
N VAL A 284 19.61 19.63 9.01
CA VAL A 284 18.77 20.49 9.86
C VAL A 284 18.69 21.92 9.31
N LYS A 285 19.84 22.50 8.94
CA LYS A 285 19.93 23.91 8.50
C LYS A 285 19.28 24.13 7.14
N ARG A 286 19.24 23.11 6.29
CA ARG A 286 18.55 23.12 4.99
C ARG A 286 17.11 22.61 5.05
N TYR A 287 16.59 22.32 6.24
CA TYR A 287 15.21 21.87 6.47
C TYR A 287 14.83 20.58 5.72
N HIS A 288 15.80 19.69 5.46
CA HIS A 288 15.55 18.48 4.68
C HIS A 288 14.46 17.59 5.31
N LEU A 289 14.40 17.51 6.64
CA LEU A 289 13.40 16.70 7.34
C LEU A 289 11.96 17.25 7.15
N GLN A 290 11.79 18.57 7.12
CA GLN A 290 10.51 19.22 6.82
C GLN A 290 10.16 19.08 5.33
N LEU A 291 11.15 19.18 4.44
CA LEU A 291 10.94 18.97 3.02
C LEU A 291 10.54 17.52 2.70
N TYR A 292 11.07 16.53 3.43
CA TYR A 292 10.60 15.15 3.34
C TYR A 292 9.12 15.00 3.71
N MET A 293 8.64 15.74 4.72
CA MET A 293 7.20 15.77 5.02
C MET A 293 6.39 16.37 3.88
N VAL A 294 6.84 17.50 3.30
CA VAL A 294 6.14 18.13 2.17
C VAL A 294 6.08 17.16 0.98
N LEU A 295 7.17 16.44 0.70
CA LEU A 295 7.21 15.43 -0.35
C LEU A 295 6.33 14.20 -0.03
N LEU A 296 6.27 13.77 1.23
CA LEU A 296 5.46 12.64 1.65
C LEU A 296 3.96 12.97 1.62
N LEU A 297 3.57 14.12 2.15
CA LEU A 297 2.18 14.58 2.17
C LEU A 297 1.74 15.04 0.78
N GLY A 298 2.62 15.63 -0.02
CA GLY A 298 2.30 16.02 -1.39
C GLY A 298 1.98 14.83 -2.29
N PHE A 299 2.48 13.63 -1.96
CA PHE A 299 2.07 12.39 -2.65
C PHE A 299 0.56 12.14 -2.53
N SER A 300 -0.07 12.39 -1.38
CA SER A 300 -1.51 12.09 -1.23
C SER A 300 -2.38 12.93 -2.17
N LEU A 301 -2.05 14.21 -2.34
CA LEU A 301 -2.72 15.11 -3.29
C LEU A 301 -2.54 14.64 -4.74
N ILE A 302 -1.29 14.31 -5.13
CA ILE A 302 -0.98 13.83 -6.47
C ILE A 302 -1.66 12.47 -6.73
N ALA A 303 -1.64 11.58 -5.75
CA ALA A 303 -2.27 10.27 -5.82
C ALA A 303 -3.78 10.38 -5.99
N GLN A 304 -4.42 11.26 -5.21
CA GLN A 304 -5.86 11.48 -5.29
C GLN A 304 -6.28 11.98 -6.69
N LEU A 305 -5.63 13.05 -7.19
CA LEU A 305 -5.90 13.53 -8.55
C LEU A 305 -5.57 12.47 -9.60
N GLY A 306 -4.45 11.77 -9.45
CA GLY A 306 -4.02 10.71 -10.35
C GLY A 306 -5.01 9.56 -10.43
N THR A 307 -5.58 9.13 -9.30
CA THR A 307 -6.63 8.10 -9.25
C THR A 307 -7.89 8.56 -9.96
N TYR A 308 -8.35 9.81 -9.77
CA TYR A 308 -9.52 10.32 -10.51
C TYR A 308 -9.28 10.37 -12.02
N VAL A 309 -8.13 10.89 -12.44
CA VAL A 309 -7.77 10.94 -13.88
C VAL A 309 -7.69 9.53 -14.45
N PHE A 310 -7.04 8.61 -13.73
CA PHE A 310 -6.91 7.23 -14.19
C PHE A 310 -8.26 6.50 -14.29
N MET A 311 -9.13 6.67 -13.28
CA MET A 311 -10.50 6.16 -13.31
C MET A 311 -11.27 6.74 -14.50
N TYR A 312 -11.23 8.05 -14.71
CA TYR A 312 -11.90 8.70 -15.85
C TYR A 312 -11.42 8.12 -17.18
N LEU A 313 -10.11 7.94 -17.36
CA LEU A 313 -9.53 7.34 -18.57
C LEU A 313 -9.98 5.89 -18.78
N LEU A 314 -10.04 5.09 -17.71
CA LEU A 314 -10.56 3.72 -17.78
C LEU A 314 -12.03 3.70 -18.20
N LEU A 315 -12.85 4.55 -17.58
CA LEU A 315 -14.29 4.61 -17.85
C LEU A 315 -14.64 5.14 -19.23
N GLN A 316 -13.74 5.90 -19.87
CA GLN A 316 -13.90 6.33 -21.26
C GLN A 316 -13.46 5.27 -22.27
N SER A 317 -12.78 4.20 -21.83
CA SER A 317 -12.23 3.18 -22.72
C SER A 317 -13.25 2.07 -22.99
N SER A 318 -13.63 1.87 -24.26
CA SER A 318 -14.48 0.74 -24.66
C SER A 318 -13.81 -0.62 -24.40
N TYR A 319 -12.47 -0.69 -24.52
CA TYR A 319 -11.70 -1.89 -24.20
C TYR A 319 -11.81 -2.30 -22.73
N PHE A 320 -11.93 -1.33 -21.81
CA PHE A 320 -12.11 -1.63 -20.40
C PHE A 320 -13.41 -2.42 -20.18
N TYR A 321 -14.51 -2.00 -20.80
CA TYR A 321 -15.79 -2.69 -20.68
C TYR A 321 -15.85 -4.03 -21.43
N GLN A 322 -15.18 -4.13 -22.58
CA GLN A 322 -15.02 -5.43 -23.25
C GLN A 322 -14.27 -6.42 -22.37
N LEU A 323 -13.23 -5.96 -21.66
CA LEU A 323 -12.50 -6.77 -20.70
C LEU A 323 -13.39 -7.15 -19.50
N THR A 324 -14.21 -6.23 -18.96
CA THR A 324 -15.13 -6.57 -17.87
C THR A 324 -16.14 -7.64 -18.30
N ALA A 325 -16.69 -7.50 -19.50
CA ALA A 325 -17.61 -8.49 -20.09
C ALA A 325 -16.93 -9.85 -20.33
N PHE A 326 -15.70 -9.84 -20.85
CA PHE A 326 -14.91 -11.07 -21.06
C PHE A 326 -14.61 -11.80 -19.75
N LEU A 327 -14.25 -11.05 -18.69
CA LEU A 327 -14.00 -11.62 -17.37
C LEU A 327 -15.27 -12.11 -16.68
N GLY A 328 -16.47 -11.71 -17.14
CA GLY A 328 -17.75 -12.02 -16.50
C GLY A 328 -17.83 -11.47 -15.07
N LYS A 329 -17.11 -10.39 -14.77
CA LYS A 329 -17.09 -9.74 -13.45
C LYS A 329 -17.78 -8.39 -13.54
N LYS A 330 -18.42 -7.99 -12.44
CA LYS A 330 -19.05 -6.66 -12.31
C LYS A 330 -18.02 -5.56 -12.57
N THR A 331 -18.44 -4.49 -13.25
CA THR A 331 -17.54 -3.41 -13.68
C THR A 331 -16.86 -2.70 -12.50
N ASP A 332 -17.56 -2.54 -11.38
CA ASP A 332 -17.03 -1.95 -10.14
C ASP A 332 -15.84 -2.75 -9.59
N VAL A 333 -15.93 -4.08 -9.56
CA VAL A 333 -14.84 -4.96 -9.10
C VAL A 333 -13.60 -4.79 -9.97
N VAL A 334 -13.77 -4.81 -11.30
CA VAL A 334 -12.66 -4.65 -12.25
C VAL A 334 -12.08 -3.24 -12.18
N LEU A 335 -12.92 -2.21 -12.02
CA LEU A 335 -12.50 -0.82 -11.84
C LEU A 335 -11.66 -0.65 -10.57
N ILE A 336 -12.10 -1.22 -9.44
CA ILE A 336 -11.38 -1.17 -8.17
C ILE A 336 -10.02 -1.85 -8.31
N PHE A 337 -9.97 -3.02 -8.95
CA PHE A 337 -8.71 -3.73 -9.19
C PHE A 337 -7.72 -2.89 -9.99
N PHE A 338 -8.12 -2.38 -11.16
CA PHE A 338 -7.21 -1.58 -12.00
C PHE A 338 -6.84 -0.26 -11.34
N SER A 339 -7.78 0.41 -10.67
CA SER A 339 -7.50 1.67 -9.96
C SER A 339 -6.52 1.48 -8.82
N SER A 340 -6.67 0.38 -8.06
CA SER A 340 -5.72 0.00 -7.01
C SER A 340 -4.34 -0.31 -7.61
N PHE A 341 -4.30 -1.11 -8.67
CA PHE A 341 -3.05 -1.41 -9.37
C PHE A 341 -2.37 -0.14 -9.90
N GLY A 342 -3.13 0.78 -10.51
CA GLY A 342 -2.65 2.07 -10.98
C GLY A 342 -2.08 2.93 -9.86
N LEU A 343 -2.76 2.99 -8.70
CA LEU A 343 -2.27 3.67 -7.51
C LEU A 343 -0.95 3.07 -6.99
N LEU A 344 -0.84 1.73 -6.97
CA LEU A 344 0.39 1.04 -6.56
C LEU A 344 1.56 1.36 -7.51
N VAL A 345 1.32 1.38 -8.83
CA VAL A 345 2.34 1.77 -9.82
C VAL A 345 2.74 3.23 -9.61
N LEU A 346 1.78 4.13 -9.45
CA LEU A 346 2.04 5.55 -9.19
C LEU A 346 2.88 5.75 -7.92
N LEU A 347 2.54 5.05 -6.84
CA LEU A 347 3.28 5.03 -5.58
C LEU A 347 4.74 4.64 -5.80
N ILE A 348 5.00 3.50 -6.46
CA ILE A 348 6.36 3.00 -6.72
C ILE A 348 7.15 4.01 -7.56
N LEU A 349 6.57 4.51 -8.64
CA LEU A 349 7.22 5.48 -9.53
C LEU A 349 7.53 6.79 -8.81
N TYR A 350 6.58 7.29 -8.02
CA TYR A 350 6.75 8.51 -7.24
C TYR A 350 7.92 8.40 -6.25
N PHE A 351 7.92 7.36 -5.41
CA PHE A 351 8.97 7.19 -4.40
C PHE A 351 10.34 6.92 -5.05
N ARG A 352 10.37 6.15 -6.14
CA ARG A 352 11.62 5.82 -6.84
C ARG A 352 12.25 7.03 -7.53
N TYR A 353 11.45 7.82 -8.23
CA TYR A 353 11.95 8.86 -9.14
C TYR A 353 11.81 10.27 -8.58
N VAL A 354 10.66 10.63 -7.98
CA VAL A 354 10.44 11.98 -7.44
C VAL A 354 11.06 12.10 -6.05
N PHE A 355 10.60 11.29 -5.09
CA PHE A 355 11.11 11.32 -3.73
C PHE A 355 12.61 10.96 -3.69
N GLY A 356 12.99 9.89 -4.39
CA GLY A 356 14.39 9.48 -4.54
C GLY A 356 15.29 10.54 -5.18
N PHE A 357 14.79 11.35 -6.13
CA PHE A 357 15.55 12.48 -6.66
C PHE A 357 15.88 13.49 -5.56
N PHE A 358 14.89 13.93 -4.77
CA PHE A 358 15.13 14.90 -3.71
C PHE A 358 16.05 14.34 -2.61
N MET A 359 15.82 13.12 -2.14
CA MET A 359 16.68 12.43 -1.17
C MET A 359 18.16 12.48 -1.60
N ARG A 360 18.46 12.04 -2.83
CA ARG A 360 19.84 11.99 -3.34
C ARG A 360 20.48 13.38 -3.40
N ASN A 361 19.74 14.40 -3.85
CA ASN A 361 20.29 15.76 -3.93
C ASN A 361 20.39 16.44 -2.55
N PHE A 362 19.55 16.09 -1.58
CA PHE A 362 19.66 16.57 -0.19
C PHE A 362 20.91 16.04 0.50
N GLU A 363 21.32 14.79 0.25
CA GLU A 363 22.63 14.28 0.68
C GLU A 363 23.77 15.15 0.17
N ARG A 364 23.77 15.48 -1.12
CA ARG A 364 24.79 16.38 -1.70
C ARG A 364 24.72 17.78 -1.09
N GLN A 365 23.53 18.30 -0.78
CA GLN A 365 23.41 19.59 -0.08
C GLN A 365 23.99 19.54 1.34
N ALA A 366 23.83 18.42 2.05
CA ALA A 366 24.42 18.21 3.37
C ALA A 366 25.94 18.05 3.30
N ASP A 367 26.47 17.31 2.31
CA ASP A 367 27.91 17.20 2.04
C ASP A 367 28.55 18.57 1.74
N LEU A 368 27.90 19.36 0.89
CA LEU A 368 28.35 20.72 0.57
C LEU A 368 28.34 21.60 1.80
N TYR A 369 27.31 21.52 2.65
CA TYR A 369 27.27 22.25 3.91
C TYR A 369 28.43 21.85 4.84
N ALA A 370 28.76 20.55 4.91
CA ALA A 370 29.90 20.07 5.67
C ALA A 370 31.21 20.72 5.20
N MET A 371 31.46 20.67 3.89
CA MET A 371 32.62 21.29 3.26
C MET A 371 32.68 22.81 3.50
N GLU A 372 31.57 23.53 3.29
CA GLU A 372 31.49 24.98 3.45
C GLU A 372 31.70 25.42 4.92
N SER A 373 31.17 24.66 5.88
CA SER A 373 31.25 25.01 7.31
C SER A 373 32.58 24.66 7.96
N LEU A 374 33.28 23.63 7.45
CA LEU A 374 34.60 23.24 7.92
C LEU A 374 35.74 23.90 7.13
N GLY A 375 35.44 24.49 5.97
CA GLY A 375 36.43 25.11 5.09
C GLY A 375 37.32 24.11 4.33
N ALA A 376 37.07 22.81 4.47
CA ALA A 376 37.81 21.74 3.80
C ALA A 376 36.92 20.51 3.57
N SER A 377 37.13 19.80 2.47
CA SER A 377 36.37 18.58 2.14
C SER A 377 36.95 17.31 2.81
N ARG A 378 38.20 17.37 3.28
CA ARG A 378 38.98 16.21 3.72
C ARG A 378 38.32 15.38 4.83
N GLY A 379 37.77 16.03 5.85
CA GLY A 379 37.13 15.34 6.99
C GLY A 379 35.93 14.48 6.55
N ILE A 380 35.01 15.07 5.78
CA ILE A 380 33.83 14.35 5.26
C ILE A 380 34.19 13.30 4.21
N ILE A 381 35.16 13.57 3.32
CA ILE A 381 35.63 12.58 2.34
C ILE A 381 36.23 11.36 3.02
N ASN A 382 37.12 11.56 3.99
CA ASN A 382 37.75 10.46 4.72
C ASN A 382 36.71 9.65 5.51
N ALA A 383 35.76 10.32 6.14
CA ALA A 383 34.66 9.65 6.85
C ALA A 383 33.83 8.77 5.89
N LEU A 384 33.47 9.30 4.71
CA LEU A 384 32.73 8.57 3.68
C LEU A 384 33.51 7.35 3.16
N GLU A 385 34.79 7.50 2.83
CA GLU A 385 35.63 6.39 2.36
C GLU A 385 35.83 5.33 3.45
N LYS A 386 35.99 5.72 4.72
CA LYS A 386 36.03 4.76 5.85
C LYS A 386 34.73 4.00 6.01
N VAL A 387 33.57 4.67 5.94
CA VAL A 387 32.26 3.99 5.99
C VAL A 387 32.13 3.03 4.82
N ALA A 388 32.56 3.41 3.62
CA ALA A 388 32.52 2.55 2.45
C ALA A 388 33.35 1.27 2.64
N TRP A 389 34.58 1.43 3.13
CA TRP A 389 35.50 0.30 3.35
C TRP A 389 35.04 -0.62 4.48
N LEU A 390 34.74 -0.06 5.66
CA LEU A 390 34.35 -0.82 6.86
C LEU A 390 32.98 -1.48 6.75
N SER A 391 32.11 -1.01 5.86
CA SER A 391 30.78 -1.60 5.62
C SER A 391 30.79 -2.70 4.54
N GLY A 392 31.96 -3.21 4.16
CA GLY A 392 32.10 -4.29 3.16
C GLY A 392 32.34 -3.78 1.74
N ASN A 393 33.14 -2.72 1.59
CA ASN A 393 33.55 -2.13 0.32
C ASN A 393 32.37 -1.68 -0.58
N ILE A 394 31.45 -0.91 -0.01
CA ILE A 394 30.20 -0.48 -0.67
C ILE A 394 30.34 0.82 -1.47
N ARG A 395 31.56 1.21 -1.84
CA ARG A 395 31.87 2.54 -2.42
C ARG A 395 31.01 2.89 -3.63
N ASP A 396 30.85 1.92 -4.53
CA ASP A 396 30.16 2.09 -5.80
C ASP A 396 28.79 1.38 -5.84
N LEU A 397 28.26 0.98 -4.67
CA LEU A 397 26.97 0.31 -4.59
C LEU A 397 25.84 1.33 -4.87
N PRO A 398 25.03 1.14 -5.93
CA PRO A 398 23.97 2.08 -6.26
C PRO A 398 22.83 2.02 -5.23
N SER A 399 22.26 3.17 -4.92
CA SER A 399 21.06 3.29 -4.09
C SER A 399 20.02 4.20 -4.75
N TRP A 400 18.74 3.92 -4.48
CA TRP A 400 17.66 4.78 -4.95
C TRP A 400 17.54 6.08 -4.13
N HIS A 401 18.01 6.11 -2.89
CA HIS A 401 17.84 7.25 -1.97
C HIS A 401 19.14 8.01 -1.67
N HIS A 402 20.32 7.41 -1.92
CA HIS A 402 21.61 8.11 -1.85
C HIS A 402 22.39 7.90 -3.15
N PHE A 403 23.20 8.89 -3.52
CA PHE A 403 24.24 8.65 -4.52
C PHE A 403 25.27 7.66 -3.95
N GLY A 404 25.94 6.90 -4.83
CA GLY A 404 27.08 6.08 -4.42
C GLY A 404 28.11 6.92 -3.67
N ILE A 405 28.80 6.32 -2.71
CA ILE A 405 29.79 7.07 -1.90
C ILE A 405 30.88 7.65 -2.80
N GLY A 406 31.35 6.89 -3.79
CA GLY A 406 32.30 7.38 -4.78
C GLY A 406 31.81 8.62 -5.52
N GLU A 407 30.55 8.63 -5.98
CA GLU A 407 29.97 9.81 -6.66
C GLU A 407 29.88 11.05 -5.75
N ARG A 408 29.65 10.85 -4.45
CA ARG A 408 29.61 11.95 -3.46
C ARG A 408 31.01 12.52 -3.25
N VAL A 409 32.01 11.66 -3.09
CA VAL A 409 33.42 12.04 -2.96
C VAL A 409 33.89 12.81 -4.21
N ASP A 410 33.65 12.27 -5.41
CA ASP A 410 34.03 12.92 -6.67
C ASP A 410 33.33 14.27 -6.86
N PHE A 411 32.08 14.39 -6.38
CA PHE A 411 31.36 15.65 -6.42
C PHE A 411 31.93 16.69 -5.45
N LEU A 412 32.28 16.30 -4.23
CA LEU A 412 32.94 17.18 -3.25
C LEU A 412 34.28 17.69 -3.79
N GLN A 413 35.12 16.80 -4.32
CA GLN A 413 36.42 17.16 -4.91
C GLN A 413 36.28 18.14 -6.09
N ARG A 414 35.25 17.96 -6.93
CA ARG A 414 34.96 18.92 -8.02
C ARG A 414 34.52 20.28 -7.49
N CYS A 415 33.72 20.31 -6.42
CA CYS A 415 33.26 21.57 -5.82
C CYS A 415 34.39 22.32 -5.11
N GLU A 416 35.36 21.61 -4.52
CA GLU A 416 36.55 22.20 -3.91
C GLU A 416 37.47 22.85 -4.96
N LYS A 417 37.62 22.21 -6.13
CA LYS A 417 38.36 22.78 -7.28
C LYS A 417 37.63 23.95 -7.94
N GLU A 418 36.32 23.83 -8.11
CA GLU A 418 35.49 24.79 -8.82
C GLU A 418 34.20 25.10 -8.03
N PRO A 419 34.21 26.14 -7.16
CA PRO A 419 33.07 26.51 -6.32
C PRO A 419 31.77 26.82 -7.09
N ARG A 420 31.86 27.10 -8.40
CA ARG A 420 30.70 27.30 -9.28
C ARG A 420 29.75 26.10 -9.30
N HIS A 421 30.26 24.88 -9.08
CA HIS A 421 29.43 23.68 -9.02
C HIS A 421 28.46 23.69 -7.82
N ILE A 422 28.83 24.32 -6.71
CA ILE A 422 27.99 24.46 -5.51
C ILE A 422 26.73 25.27 -5.86
N TYR A 423 26.91 26.45 -6.46
CA TYR A 423 25.81 27.33 -6.84
C TYR A 423 24.89 26.67 -7.88
N ARG A 424 25.46 26.02 -8.90
CA ARG A 424 24.68 25.28 -9.91
C ARG A 424 23.84 24.17 -9.28
N HIS A 425 24.41 23.43 -8.33
CA HIS A 425 23.70 22.38 -7.61
C HIS A 425 22.54 22.94 -6.78
N HIS A 426 22.78 23.99 -5.98
CA HIS A 426 21.73 24.64 -5.21
C HIS A 426 20.59 25.17 -6.10
N ARG A 427 20.92 25.85 -7.21
CA ARG A 427 19.91 26.36 -8.15
C ARG A 427 19.07 25.23 -8.75
N LYS A 428 19.69 24.09 -9.10
CA LYS A 428 18.97 22.89 -9.58
C LYS A 428 17.97 22.39 -8.54
N VAL A 429 18.40 22.22 -7.28
CA VAL A 429 17.54 21.65 -6.23
C VAL A 429 16.40 22.60 -5.87
N TYR A 430 16.67 23.88 -5.66
CA TYR A 430 15.63 24.85 -5.33
C TYR A 430 14.68 25.10 -6.51
N GLY A 431 15.17 25.09 -7.76
CA GLY A 431 14.33 25.15 -8.95
C GLY A 431 13.39 23.95 -9.05
N ALA A 432 13.89 22.73 -8.79
CA ALA A 432 13.06 21.53 -8.75
C ALA A 432 12.01 21.56 -7.62
N LEU A 433 12.37 22.10 -6.45
CA LEU A 433 11.45 22.25 -5.33
C LEU A 433 10.33 23.25 -5.65
N LEU A 434 10.65 24.39 -6.27
CA LEU A 434 9.66 25.37 -6.71
C LEU A 434 8.69 24.78 -7.75
N ALA A 435 9.22 24.04 -8.73
CA ALA A 435 8.40 23.34 -9.71
C ALA A 435 7.46 22.32 -9.04
N TYR A 436 7.98 21.55 -8.08
CA TYR A 436 7.18 20.60 -7.32
C TYR A 436 6.07 21.28 -6.50
N LEU A 437 6.38 22.38 -5.80
CA LEU A 437 5.37 23.15 -5.06
C LEU A 437 4.30 23.74 -5.99
N ALA A 438 4.67 24.22 -7.18
CA ALA A 438 3.72 24.70 -8.17
C ALA A 438 2.76 23.58 -8.63
N VAL A 439 3.28 22.36 -8.84
CA VAL A 439 2.45 21.17 -9.13
C VAL A 439 1.49 20.88 -7.98
N LEU A 440 1.94 20.94 -6.72
CA LEU A 440 1.06 20.72 -5.57
C LEU A 440 -0.05 21.77 -5.45
N VAL A 441 0.26 23.05 -5.65
CA VAL A 441 -0.74 24.13 -5.62
C VAL A 441 -1.75 23.95 -6.74
N LEU A 442 -1.29 23.64 -7.96
CA LEU A 442 -2.18 23.39 -9.09
C LEU A 442 -3.08 22.18 -8.82
N THR A 443 -2.53 21.07 -8.33
CA THR A 443 -3.28 19.86 -7.96
C THR A 443 -4.30 20.14 -6.84
N GLY A 444 -3.92 20.89 -5.80
CA GLY A 444 -4.84 21.27 -4.74
C GLY A 444 -5.97 22.15 -5.25
N PHE A 445 -5.66 23.10 -6.14
CA PHE A 445 -6.66 23.97 -6.76
C PHE A 445 -7.61 23.19 -7.68
N THR A 446 -7.11 22.25 -8.49
CA THR A 446 -7.96 21.43 -9.35
C THR A 446 -8.88 20.54 -8.54
N LEU A 447 -8.38 19.87 -7.50
CA LEU A 447 -9.19 19.07 -6.58
C LEU A 447 -10.25 19.92 -5.86
N TRP A 448 -9.90 21.14 -5.44
CA TRP A 448 -10.86 22.04 -4.80
C TRP A 448 -11.96 22.54 -5.75
N LYS A 449 -11.64 22.70 -7.05
CA LYS A 449 -12.61 23.08 -8.08
C LYS A 449 -13.41 21.90 -8.64
N MET A 450 -12.97 20.67 -8.41
CA MET A 450 -13.71 19.50 -8.84
C MET A 450 -15.07 19.42 -8.10
N PRO A 451 -16.16 19.07 -8.80
CA PRO A 451 -17.46 18.90 -8.17
C PRO A 451 -17.38 17.87 -7.03
N SER A 452 -17.99 18.18 -5.88
CA SER A 452 -18.05 17.29 -4.70
C SER A 452 -18.62 15.92 -5.02
N ASP A 453 -19.51 15.85 -6.01
CA ASP A 453 -20.13 14.61 -6.46
C ASP A 453 -19.06 13.63 -6.95
N LEU A 454 -18.07 14.12 -7.72
CA LEU A 454 -16.93 13.35 -8.20
C LEU A 454 -16.03 12.81 -7.06
N LEU A 455 -16.05 13.47 -5.89
CA LEU A 455 -15.17 13.22 -4.76
C LEU A 455 -15.77 12.26 -3.71
N GLU A 456 -17.08 12.28 -3.45
CA GLU A 456 -17.64 11.68 -2.24
C GLU A 456 -18.56 10.47 -2.41
N ARG A 457 -19.25 10.29 -3.54
CA ARG A 457 -20.24 9.19 -3.70
C ARG A 457 -20.69 8.91 -5.13
N ALA A 458 -20.17 9.63 -6.13
CA ALA A 458 -20.64 9.53 -7.52
C ALA A 458 -19.83 8.64 -8.49
N PRO A 459 -19.16 7.52 -8.14
CA PRO A 459 -18.77 6.59 -9.19
C PRO A 459 -20.03 6.10 -9.92
N LEU A 460 -21.07 5.66 -9.18
CA LEU A 460 -22.27 5.05 -9.77
C LEU A 460 -23.20 6.06 -10.46
N ASP A 461 -23.40 7.25 -9.88
CA ASP A 461 -24.20 8.32 -10.52
C ASP A 461 -23.50 8.88 -11.77
N HIS A 462 -22.18 9.06 -11.71
CA HIS A 462 -21.41 9.48 -12.87
C HIS A 462 -21.33 8.39 -13.93
N LEU A 463 -21.14 7.12 -13.53
CA LEU A 463 -21.22 5.96 -14.42
C LEU A 463 -22.59 5.88 -15.10
N ALA A 464 -23.68 6.14 -14.38
CA ALA A 464 -25.02 6.12 -14.96
C ALA A 464 -25.18 7.21 -16.02
N LYS A 465 -24.74 8.42 -15.71
CA LYS A 465 -24.74 9.54 -16.66
C LYS A 465 -23.85 9.25 -17.87
N LEU A 466 -22.65 8.72 -17.65
CA LEU A 466 -21.69 8.37 -18.70
C LEU A 466 -22.25 7.27 -19.61
N TYR A 467 -22.80 6.20 -19.05
CA TYR A 467 -23.44 5.13 -19.83
C TYR A 467 -24.61 5.70 -20.62
N GLN A 468 -25.41 6.57 -20.01
CA GLN A 468 -26.52 7.22 -20.71
C GLN A 468 -26.03 8.11 -21.87
N GLU A 469 -24.98 8.91 -21.68
CA GLU A 469 -24.32 9.67 -22.75
C GLU A 469 -23.79 8.73 -23.85
N LYS A 470 -23.14 7.62 -23.48
CA LYS A 470 -22.65 6.61 -24.44
C LYS A 470 -23.76 5.90 -25.21
N THR A 471 -24.92 5.66 -24.60
CA THR A 471 -26.09 5.14 -25.33
C THR A 471 -26.63 6.11 -26.38
N VAL A 472 -26.33 7.41 -26.24
CA VAL A 472 -26.68 8.45 -27.23
C VAL A 472 -25.59 8.57 -28.29
N GLU A 473 -24.31 8.52 -27.90
CA GLU A 473 -23.15 8.60 -28.83
C GLU A 473 -23.05 7.37 -29.74
N GLU A 474 -23.27 6.17 -29.17
CA GLU A 474 -23.15 4.88 -29.86
C GLU A 474 -24.47 4.09 -29.76
N PRO A 475 -25.56 4.55 -30.39
CA PRO A 475 -26.90 3.99 -30.20
C PRO A 475 -27.08 2.57 -30.73
N GLN A 476 -26.15 2.07 -31.56
CA GLN A 476 -26.16 0.71 -32.10
C GLN A 476 -25.28 -0.27 -31.30
N ASN A 477 -24.60 0.19 -30.25
CA ASN A 477 -23.72 -0.65 -29.46
C ASN A 477 -24.52 -1.25 -28.27
N PRO A 478 -24.85 -2.56 -28.29
CA PRO A 478 -25.66 -3.21 -27.25
C PRO A 478 -24.99 -3.18 -25.87
N LEU A 479 -23.66 -3.05 -25.82
CA LEU A 479 -22.88 -3.06 -24.58
C LEU A 479 -23.28 -1.91 -23.64
N TRP A 480 -23.51 -0.70 -24.18
CA TRP A 480 -23.86 0.44 -23.33
C TRP A 480 -25.21 0.29 -22.66
N PHE A 481 -26.18 -0.28 -23.37
CA PHE A 481 -27.49 -0.58 -22.82
C PHE A 481 -27.43 -1.73 -21.80
N HIS A 482 -26.62 -2.76 -22.06
CA HIS A 482 -26.36 -3.83 -21.09
C HIS A 482 -25.78 -3.27 -19.78
N LEU A 483 -24.69 -2.50 -19.86
CA LEU A 483 -24.02 -1.93 -18.69
C LEU A 483 -24.90 -0.94 -17.92
N LEU A 484 -25.71 -0.14 -18.64
CA LEU A 484 -26.70 0.74 -18.02
C LEU A 484 -27.76 -0.07 -17.26
N GLY A 485 -28.21 -1.19 -17.83
CA GLY A 485 -29.15 -2.11 -17.19
C GLY A 485 -28.59 -2.67 -15.88
N ASP A 486 -27.38 -3.23 -15.93
CA ASP A 486 -26.70 -3.80 -14.76
C ASP A 486 -26.49 -2.76 -13.65
N LEU A 487 -26.11 -1.53 -14.03
CA LEU A 487 -25.91 -0.45 -13.09
C LEU A 487 -27.22 -0.02 -12.42
N GLN A 488 -28.29 0.15 -13.20
CA GLN A 488 -29.60 0.53 -12.65
C GLN A 488 -30.20 -0.57 -11.79
N GLN A 489 -29.99 -1.85 -12.15
CA GLN A 489 -30.33 -2.98 -11.32
C GLN A 489 -29.60 -2.90 -9.97
N GLY A 490 -28.28 -2.67 -9.98
CA GLY A 490 -27.48 -2.51 -8.76
C GLY A 490 -27.93 -1.34 -7.88
N ARG A 491 -28.56 -0.32 -8.48
CA ARG A 491 -29.16 0.84 -7.78
C ARG A 491 -30.61 0.62 -7.34
N HIS A 492 -31.19 -0.56 -7.59
CA HIS A 492 -32.61 -0.86 -7.37
C HIS A 492 -33.58 0.00 -8.19
N HIS A 493 -33.11 0.64 -9.26
CA HIS A 493 -33.92 1.36 -10.24
C HIS A 493 -34.42 0.38 -11.31
N TYR A 494 -35.32 -0.51 -10.91
CA TYR A 494 -35.69 -1.68 -11.71
C TYR A 494 -36.37 -1.35 -13.04
N ARG A 495 -37.15 -0.26 -13.12
CA ARG A 495 -37.84 0.14 -14.36
C ARG A 495 -36.84 0.61 -15.43
N GLU A 496 -35.88 1.41 -15.01
CA GLU A 496 -34.79 1.89 -15.84
C GLU A 496 -33.90 0.73 -16.29
N ALA A 497 -33.63 -0.24 -15.41
CA ALA A 497 -32.89 -1.45 -15.74
C ALA A 497 -33.58 -2.25 -16.85
N VAL A 498 -34.90 -2.50 -16.71
CA VAL A 498 -35.70 -3.18 -17.74
C VAL A 498 -35.65 -2.45 -19.09
N ALA A 499 -35.87 -1.14 -19.10
CA ALA A 499 -35.83 -0.35 -20.34
C ALA A 499 -34.46 -0.41 -21.04
N ALA A 500 -33.37 -0.43 -20.25
CA ALA A 500 -32.03 -0.62 -20.77
C ALA A 500 -31.81 -2.03 -21.34
N TYR A 501 -32.20 -3.08 -20.62
CA TYR A 501 -32.07 -4.45 -21.11
C TYR A 501 -32.89 -4.74 -22.36
N GLU A 502 -34.11 -4.20 -22.46
CA GLU A 502 -34.93 -4.34 -23.66
C GLU A 502 -34.25 -3.73 -24.90
N LYS A 503 -33.61 -2.56 -24.74
CA LYS A 503 -32.81 -1.96 -25.82
C LYS A 503 -31.56 -2.79 -26.15
N ALA A 504 -30.89 -3.32 -25.14
CA ALA A 504 -29.72 -4.17 -25.33
C ALA A 504 -30.08 -5.44 -26.13
N LEU A 505 -31.19 -6.09 -25.80
CA LEU A 505 -31.68 -7.28 -26.51
C LEU A 505 -32.26 -6.97 -27.89
N ALA A 506 -32.82 -5.77 -28.10
CA ALA A 506 -33.22 -5.36 -29.45
C ALA A 506 -32.03 -5.31 -30.43
N LEU A 507 -30.83 -4.98 -29.93
CA LEU A 507 -29.59 -4.92 -30.70
C LEU A 507 -28.81 -6.24 -30.71
N ALA A 508 -28.87 -7.02 -29.62
CA ALA A 508 -28.24 -8.32 -29.48
C ALA A 508 -29.23 -9.34 -28.83
N PRO A 509 -30.17 -9.92 -29.61
CA PRO A 509 -31.29 -10.72 -29.10
C PRO A 509 -30.88 -11.97 -28.33
N GLU A 510 -29.70 -12.48 -28.64
CA GLU A 510 -29.18 -13.74 -28.12
C GLU A 510 -28.11 -13.52 -27.05
N HIS A 511 -27.92 -12.32 -26.49
CA HIS A 511 -26.85 -12.14 -25.50
C HIS A 511 -27.19 -12.84 -24.16
N PRO A 512 -26.48 -13.91 -23.75
CA PRO A 512 -26.88 -14.76 -22.63
C PRO A 512 -26.88 -14.02 -21.28
N GLU A 513 -25.88 -13.16 -21.03
CA GLU A 513 -25.82 -12.36 -19.79
C GLU A 513 -26.99 -11.39 -19.65
N VAL A 514 -27.33 -10.67 -20.73
CA VAL A 514 -28.43 -9.70 -20.72
C VAL A 514 -29.76 -10.40 -20.52
N LEU A 515 -29.98 -11.53 -21.21
CA LEU A 515 -31.16 -12.37 -21.03
C LEU A 515 -31.29 -12.84 -19.58
N ASN A 516 -30.18 -13.30 -18.98
CA ASN A 516 -30.16 -13.77 -17.60
C ASN A 516 -30.41 -12.64 -16.59
N ASN A 517 -29.69 -11.52 -16.70
CA ASN A 517 -29.81 -10.40 -15.76
C ASN A 517 -31.21 -9.77 -15.85
N PHE A 518 -31.78 -9.67 -17.06
CA PHE A 518 -33.14 -9.22 -17.24
C PHE A 518 -34.15 -10.18 -16.60
N ALA A 519 -34.01 -11.50 -16.82
CA ALA A 519 -34.84 -12.49 -16.15
C ALA A 519 -34.76 -12.37 -14.62
N TRP A 520 -33.56 -12.20 -14.07
CA TRP A 520 -33.34 -12.02 -12.65
C TRP A 520 -34.05 -10.78 -12.09
N VAL A 521 -33.99 -9.65 -12.80
CA VAL A 521 -34.74 -8.43 -12.42
C VAL A 521 -36.24 -8.70 -12.37
N LEU A 522 -36.80 -9.35 -13.39
CA LEU A 522 -38.22 -9.69 -13.45
C LEU A 522 -38.67 -10.66 -12.34
N LEU A 523 -37.76 -11.45 -11.76
CA LEU A 523 -38.05 -12.39 -10.66
C LEU A 523 -37.89 -11.75 -9.27
N THR A 524 -37.01 -10.76 -9.13
CA THR A 524 -36.52 -10.29 -7.82
C THR A 524 -36.79 -8.82 -7.51
N ALA A 525 -37.20 -8.01 -8.50
CA ALA A 525 -37.51 -6.60 -8.30
C ALA A 525 -38.45 -6.38 -7.10
N THR A 526 -38.23 -5.33 -6.30
CA THR A 526 -39.14 -5.02 -5.18
C THR A 526 -40.44 -4.37 -5.67
N ASP A 527 -40.42 -3.71 -6.83
CA ASP A 527 -41.59 -3.17 -7.50
C ASP A 527 -42.41 -4.29 -8.16
N ALA A 528 -43.62 -4.53 -7.64
CA ALA A 528 -44.54 -5.53 -8.19
C ALA A 528 -44.93 -5.25 -9.66
N GLY A 529 -44.90 -4.00 -10.11
CA GLY A 529 -45.20 -3.64 -11.49
C GLY A 529 -44.10 -4.01 -12.50
N VAL A 530 -42.90 -4.37 -12.01
CA VAL A 530 -41.79 -4.85 -12.85
C VAL A 530 -41.75 -6.38 -12.87
N ARG A 531 -42.31 -7.06 -11.87
CA ARG A 531 -42.25 -8.53 -11.79
C ARG A 531 -43.07 -9.18 -12.89
N ASP A 532 -42.42 -10.07 -13.64
CA ASP A 532 -43.05 -10.90 -14.66
C ASP A 532 -42.36 -12.27 -14.72
N PRO A 533 -42.77 -13.21 -13.85
CA PRO A 533 -42.17 -14.53 -13.80
C PRO A 533 -42.28 -15.29 -15.12
N ALA A 534 -43.35 -15.09 -15.90
CA ALA A 534 -43.57 -15.80 -17.16
C ALA A 534 -42.56 -15.35 -18.23
N LYS A 535 -42.38 -14.04 -18.39
CA LYS A 535 -41.34 -13.47 -19.28
C LYS A 535 -39.94 -13.84 -18.78
N ALA A 536 -39.70 -13.82 -17.47
CA ALA A 536 -38.43 -14.23 -16.90
C ALA A 536 -38.06 -15.68 -17.24
N LEU A 537 -39.03 -16.61 -17.15
CA LEU A 537 -38.82 -18.01 -17.51
C LEU A 537 -38.44 -18.18 -18.99
N MET A 538 -39.10 -17.44 -19.88
CA MET A 538 -38.75 -17.45 -21.30
C MET A 538 -37.31 -16.97 -21.53
N LEU A 539 -36.93 -15.82 -20.95
CA LEU A 539 -35.59 -15.23 -21.10
C LEU A 539 -34.50 -16.14 -20.51
N ALA A 540 -34.70 -16.67 -19.30
CA ALA A 540 -33.76 -17.54 -18.63
C ALA A 540 -33.55 -18.86 -19.39
N ARG A 541 -34.60 -19.42 -20.03
CA ARG A 541 -34.46 -20.61 -20.88
C ARG A 541 -33.57 -20.34 -22.10
N ILE A 542 -33.74 -19.19 -22.75
CA ILE A 542 -32.91 -18.80 -23.89
C ILE A 542 -31.46 -18.57 -23.44
N ALA A 543 -31.25 -17.90 -22.29
CA ALA A 543 -29.93 -17.69 -21.72
C ALA A 543 -29.21 -19.02 -21.43
N ALA A 544 -29.87 -19.94 -20.73
CA ALA A 544 -29.31 -21.24 -20.37
C ALA A 544 -29.04 -22.13 -21.60
N ALA A 545 -29.88 -22.06 -22.63
CA ALA A 545 -29.67 -22.80 -23.88
C ALA A 545 -28.41 -22.36 -24.62
N GLN A 546 -28.05 -21.07 -24.53
CA GLN A 546 -26.85 -20.55 -25.15
C GLN A 546 -25.61 -20.70 -24.28
N ARG A 547 -25.74 -20.46 -22.98
CA ARG A 547 -24.66 -20.57 -22.01
C ARG A 547 -25.19 -21.18 -20.71
N PRO A 548 -25.05 -22.51 -20.51
CA PRO A 548 -25.49 -23.17 -19.29
C PRO A 548 -24.47 -22.96 -18.16
N ALA A 549 -24.30 -21.72 -17.69
CA ALA A 549 -23.43 -21.41 -16.54
C ALA A 549 -24.21 -21.57 -15.22
N GLY A 550 -23.53 -21.88 -14.11
CA GLY A 550 -24.15 -22.14 -12.80
C GLY A 550 -25.17 -21.08 -12.36
N TYR A 551 -24.78 -19.80 -12.37
CA TYR A 551 -25.67 -18.69 -12.00
C TYR A 551 -26.84 -18.46 -13.00
N ILE A 552 -26.67 -18.84 -14.27
CA ILE A 552 -27.74 -18.78 -15.28
C ILE A 552 -28.75 -19.91 -15.03
N LEU A 553 -28.25 -21.09 -14.67
CA LEU A 553 -29.08 -22.24 -14.30
C LEU A 553 -29.85 -21.98 -12.99
N ASP A 554 -29.24 -21.32 -12.00
CA ASP A 554 -29.93 -20.86 -10.76
C ASP A 554 -31.05 -19.84 -11.06
N THR A 555 -30.79 -18.89 -11.96
CA THR A 555 -31.82 -17.94 -12.42
C THR A 555 -32.98 -18.66 -13.11
N LEU A 556 -32.66 -19.65 -13.96
CA LEU A 556 -33.67 -20.50 -14.61
C LEU A 556 -34.43 -21.37 -13.59
N ALA A 557 -33.76 -21.94 -12.60
CA ALA A 557 -34.38 -22.71 -11.52
C ALA A 557 -35.36 -21.84 -10.72
N THR A 558 -34.93 -20.64 -10.34
CA THR A 558 -35.78 -19.64 -9.67
C THR A 558 -37.00 -19.27 -10.53
N ALA A 559 -36.82 -19.13 -11.85
CA ALA A 559 -37.91 -18.85 -12.76
C ALA A 559 -38.92 -20.02 -12.82
N TYR A 560 -38.47 -21.27 -12.93
CA TYR A 560 -39.35 -22.44 -12.90
C TYR A 560 -40.13 -22.52 -11.58
N TRP A 561 -39.47 -22.27 -10.45
CA TRP A 561 -40.11 -22.31 -9.14
C TRP A 561 -41.22 -21.26 -9.00
N GLN A 562 -40.96 -20.00 -9.38
CA GLN A 562 -41.97 -18.93 -9.32
C GLN A 562 -43.13 -19.14 -10.31
N ASN A 563 -42.94 -19.93 -11.37
CA ASN A 563 -44.01 -20.30 -12.31
C ASN A 563 -44.72 -21.62 -11.94
N GLY A 564 -44.45 -22.19 -10.76
CA GLY A 564 -45.14 -23.39 -10.28
C GLY A 564 -44.60 -24.72 -10.81
N PHE A 565 -43.35 -24.76 -11.27
CA PHE A 565 -42.66 -25.97 -11.76
C PHE A 565 -41.49 -26.38 -10.83
N PRO A 566 -41.76 -26.80 -9.58
CA PRO A 566 -40.71 -27.05 -8.60
C PRO A 566 -39.78 -28.22 -8.97
N GLU A 567 -40.29 -29.25 -9.66
CA GLU A 567 -39.47 -30.38 -10.12
C GLU A 567 -38.40 -29.94 -11.13
N MET A 568 -38.78 -29.11 -12.10
CA MET A 568 -37.86 -28.53 -13.09
C MET A 568 -36.87 -27.58 -12.42
N ALA A 569 -37.31 -26.79 -11.43
CA ALA A 569 -36.43 -25.94 -10.64
C ALA A 569 -35.32 -26.74 -9.96
N GLN A 570 -35.68 -27.84 -9.28
CA GLN A 570 -34.72 -28.71 -8.63
C GLN A 570 -33.74 -29.36 -9.61
N GLN A 571 -34.22 -29.77 -10.79
CA GLN A 571 -33.36 -30.35 -11.82
C GLN A 571 -32.32 -29.35 -12.32
N MET A 572 -32.71 -28.10 -12.59
CA MET A 572 -31.79 -27.05 -13.04
C MET A 572 -30.78 -26.68 -11.95
N GLU A 573 -31.21 -26.63 -10.69
CA GLU A 573 -30.34 -26.34 -9.56
C GLU A 573 -29.30 -27.46 -9.33
N GLN A 574 -29.69 -28.72 -9.51
CA GLN A 574 -28.75 -29.85 -9.49
C GLN A 574 -27.72 -29.77 -10.62
N GLU A 575 -28.13 -29.30 -11.80
CA GLU A 575 -27.20 -29.08 -12.91
C GLU A 575 -26.27 -27.88 -12.63
N ALA A 576 -26.76 -26.82 -11.99
CA ALA A 576 -25.93 -25.70 -11.52
C ALA A 576 -24.81 -26.18 -10.58
N ILE A 577 -25.13 -27.07 -9.63
CA ILE A 577 -24.14 -27.71 -8.73
C ILE A 577 -23.06 -28.47 -9.51
N ARG A 578 -23.43 -29.14 -10.60
CA ARG A 578 -22.49 -29.91 -11.43
C ARG A 578 -21.57 -29.02 -12.24
N VAL A 579 -22.12 -27.95 -12.83
CA VAL A 579 -21.38 -27.05 -13.72
C VAL A 579 -20.52 -26.04 -12.95
N ASP A 580 -20.93 -25.67 -11.73
CA ASP A 580 -20.22 -24.73 -10.87
C ASP A 580 -20.04 -25.29 -9.44
N PRO A 581 -19.11 -26.25 -9.26
CA PRO A 581 -18.88 -26.90 -7.98
C PRO A 581 -18.26 -25.96 -6.92
N GLU A 582 -17.67 -24.83 -7.33
CA GLU A 582 -17.09 -23.84 -6.41
C GLU A 582 -18.18 -23.16 -5.57
N HIS A 583 -19.38 -22.96 -6.13
CA HIS A 583 -20.52 -22.35 -5.44
C HIS A 583 -21.57 -23.38 -4.95
N ARG A 584 -21.20 -24.66 -4.88
CA ARG A 584 -22.09 -25.76 -4.47
C ARG A 584 -22.92 -25.48 -3.22
N ASN A 585 -22.32 -24.92 -2.17
CA ASN A 585 -23.02 -24.62 -0.92
C ASN A 585 -24.17 -23.61 -1.09
N TYR A 586 -24.05 -22.68 -2.04
CA TYR A 586 -25.10 -21.72 -2.36
C TYR A 586 -26.26 -22.42 -3.08
N TYR A 587 -25.96 -23.20 -4.12
CA TYR A 587 -26.97 -23.92 -4.89
C TYR A 587 -27.69 -25.00 -4.07
N GLU A 588 -27.00 -25.69 -3.16
CA GLU A 588 -27.63 -26.64 -2.23
C GLU A 588 -28.66 -25.97 -1.31
N LYS A 589 -28.44 -24.71 -0.91
CA LYS A 589 -29.43 -23.93 -0.14
C LYS A 589 -30.64 -23.55 -0.99
N GLN A 590 -30.45 -23.15 -2.25
CA GLN A 590 -31.57 -22.88 -3.16
C GLN A 590 -32.37 -24.16 -3.44
N LEU A 591 -31.70 -25.29 -3.62
CA LEU A 591 -32.34 -26.59 -3.80
C LEU A 591 -33.25 -26.95 -2.61
N GLN A 592 -32.77 -26.73 -1.37
CA GLN A 592 -33.59 -26.89 -0.17
C GLN A 592 -34.81 -25.97 -0.18
N ARG A 593 -34.62 -24.69 -0.53
CA ARG A 593 -35.72 -23.71 -0.65
C ARG A 593 -36.77 -24.14 -1.67
N PHE A 594 -36.36 -24.66 -2.83
CA PHE A 594 -37.29 -25.14 -3.86
C PHE A 594 -38.02 -26.43 -3.46
N SER A 595 -37.46 -27.21 -2.53
CA SER A 595 -38.07 -28.43 -1.99
C SER A 595 -39.04 -28.18 -0.82
N GLY A 596 -38.90 -27.06 -0.10
CA GLY A 596 -39.70 -26.75 1.11
C GLY A 596 -41.08 -26.12 0.86
N GLY A 597 -41.53 -26.04 -0.39
CA GLY A 597 -42.75 -25.32 -0.81
C GLY A 597 -44.09 -25.99 -0.51
N THR A 598 -44.26 -26.66 0.65
CA THR A 598 -45.56 -27.23 1.06
C THR A 598 -46.01 -26.98 2.50
N GLU A 599 -45.31 -26.23 3.36
CA GLU A 599 -45.78 -26.09 4.77
C GLU A 599 -45.81 -24.70 5.44
N GLU A 600 -45.48 -23.59 4.78
CA GLU A 600 -45.67 -22.26 5.39
C GLU A 600 -46.52 -21.34 4.52
N THR A 601 -47.83 -21.59 4.52
CA THR A 601 -48.85 -20.56 4.27
C THR A 601 -50.03 -20.79 5.20
N ARG A 602 -50.03 -20.10 6.35
CA ARG A 602 -51.21 -19.55 7.01
C ARG A 602 -50.84 -18.41 7.94
#